data_AF-A0A2T0LS10-F1
#
_entry.id   AF-A0A2T0LS10-F1
#
_cell.length_a   1.000
_cell.length_b   1.000
_cell.length_c   1.000
_cell.angle_alpha   90.00
_cell.angle_beta   90.00
_cell.angle_gamma   90.00
#
_symmetry.space_group_name_H-M   'P 1'
#
loop_
_entity.id
_entity.type
_entity.pdbx_description
1 polymer ?
#
loop_
_entity_poly.entity_id
_entity_poly.type
_entity_poly.pdbx_seq_one_letter_code
_entity_poly.pdbx_strand_id
1 'polypeptide(L)'
;MTFNHRLSPSHGAHSLTSVVHRVCRHALPDAPAVRTGDLAVDGGLRIWLDTTATGVSSPWAALHRIQHQLQLLGLHAELERDAQGLVVLGWSSRLLTHRARLLRMALQGRLSDYSATAQTVVALSARLWEQPGRSSGESIAAAAFNHIRERLRWPGWLADVDGWRRHSDLAEHQTLLAQVIGLEARAAQACEGHLVSARLLAMSMWHEIDRTGDCRGAAHRVLTAAAPWLRAGRLLTYAAADQAGDPPALVAGGPAAGLTERLIAVSVINHGRWPETSPRWS
;
A
#
# COMPACT_ATOMS: atom_id res chain seq x y z
N MET A 1 -28.56 -5.73 -9.39
CA MET A 1 -27.35 -5.53 -8.57
C MET A 1 -27.80 -5.48 -7.12
N THR A 2 -27.30 -6.38 -6.29
CA THR A 2 -27.58 -6.41 -4.84
C THR A 2 -26.55 -5.53 -4.14
N PHE A 3 -27.01 -4.47 -3.48
CA PHE A 3 -26.16 -3.61 -2.67
C PHE A 3 -26.29 -4.04 -1.21
N ASN A 4 -25.17 -4.17 -0.50
CA ASN A 4 -25.26 -4.16 0.95
C ASN A 4 -25.18 -2.70 1.40
N HIS A 5 -26.33 -2.13 1.75
CA HIS A 5 -26.39 -0.75 2.21
C HIS A 5 -25.77 -0.57 3.60
N ARG A 6 -25.66 -1.65 4.39
CA ARG A 6 -25.08 -1.59 5.73
C ARG A 6 -23.56 -1.64 5.68
N LEU A 7 -22.95 -0.48 5.48
CA LEU A 7 -21.60 -0.25 5.99
C LEU A 7 -21.73 -0.25 7.52
N SER A 8 -21.19 -1.28 8.19
CA SER A 8 -21.28 -1.33 9.66
C SER A 8 -20.76 -0.01 10.26
N PRO A 9 -21.54 0.66 11.14
CA PRO A 9 -21.13 1.90 11.77
C PRO A 9 -19.96 1.59 12.69
N SER A 10 -18.75 1.76 12.19
CA SER A 10 -17.53 1.61 12.99
C SER A 10 -17.06 3.02 13.34
N HIS A 11 -17.20 3.39 14.61
CA HIS A 11 -16.60 4.61 15.14
C HIS A 11 -15.13 4.31 15.52
N GLY A 12 -14.18 5.17 15.12
CA GLY A 12 -12.76 5.05 15.46
C GLY A 12 -11.79 5.35 14.31
N ALA A 13 -10.47 5.34 14.58
CA ALA A 13 -9.41 5.64 13.60
C ALA A 13 -9.32 4.66 12.40
N HIS A 14 -9.98 3.52 12.53
CA HIS A 14 -10.09 2.46 11.53
C HIS A 14 -11.47 2.41 10.87
N SER A 15 -12.25 3.49 11.00
CA SER A 15 -13.58 3.66 10.41
C SER A 15 -13.52 3.94 8.90
N LEU A 16 -14.65 3.71 8.22
CA LEU A 16 -14.85 4.16 6.84
C LEU A 16 -14.57 5.66 6.69
N THR A 17 -15.02 6.48 7.64
CA THR A 17 -14.82 7.93 7.64
C THR A 17 -13.34 8.31 7.62
N SER A 18 -12.52 7.67 8.45
CA SER A 18 -11.07 7.90 8.46
C SER A 18 -10.41 7.52 7.13
N VAL A 19 -10.81 6.39 6.54
CA VAL A 19 -10.32 5.95 5.22
C VAL A 19 -10.73 6.94 4.13
N VAL A 20 -11.99 7.36 4.13
CA VAL A 20 -12.52 8.35 3.18
C VAL A 20 -11.72 9.65 3.27
N HIS A 21 -11.43 10.16 4.46
CA HIS A 21 -10.61 11.36 4.61
C HIS A 21 -9.19 11.18 4.06
N ARG A 22 -8.54 10.04 4.29
CA ARG A 22 -7.21 9.74 3.73
C ARG A 22 -7.25 9.70 2.21
N VAL A 23 -8.21 8.96 1.65
CA VAL A 23 -8.42 8.85 0.20
C VAL A 23 -8.71 10.20 -0.43
N CYS A 24 -9.57 11.02 0.18
CA CYS A 24 -9.88 12.34 -0.35
C CYS A 24 -8.66 13.28 -0.31
N ARG A 25 -7.86 13.23 0.77
CA ARG A 25 -6.60 13.98 0.86
C ARG A 25 -5.59 13.55 -0.21
N HIS A 26 -5.48 12.25 -0.48
CA HIS A 26 -4.63 11.75 -1.55
C HIS A 26 -5.16 12.18 -2.93
N ALA A 27 -6.46 12.03 -3.17
CA ALA A 27 -7.11 12.41 -4.42
C ALA A 27 -6.95 13.91 -4.73
N LEU A 28 -6.95 14.73 -3.67
CA LEU A 28 -7.00 16.17 -3.75
C LEU A 28 -6.06 16.81 -2.70
N PRO A 29 -4.73 16.83 -2.95
CA PRO A 29 -3.75 17.36 -2.01
C PRO A 29 -3.98 18.83 -1.65
N ASP A 30 -4.47 19.62 -2.61
CA ASP A 30 -4.62 21.07 -2.52
C ASP A 30 -6.09 21.53 -2.41
N ALA A 31 -7.02 20.61 -2.12
CA ALA A 31 -8.46 20.90 -2.16
C ALA A 31 -9.06 21.35 -0.82
N PRO A 32 -10.29 21.92 -0.87
CA PRO A 32 -11.08 22.27 0.30
C PRO A 32 -11.19 21.15 1.33
N ALA A 33 -11.51 21.58 2.54
CA ALA A 33 -11.90 20.69 3.62
C ALA A 33 -13.05 19.79 3.14
N VAL A 34 -12.75 18.49 3.08
CA VAL A 34 -13.71 17.43 2.81
C VAL A 34 -14.51 17.22 4.09
N ARG A 35 -15.83 17.30 3.99
CA ARG A 35 -16.75 17.02 5.10
C ARG A 35 -17.48 15.71 4.84
N THR A 36 -17.80 15.02 5.92
CA THR A 36 -18.53 13.75 5.90
C THR A 36 -19.68 13.79 6.89
N GLY A 37 -20.75 13.07 6.59
CA GLY A 37 -21.90 12.94 7.48
C GLY A 37 -22.64 11.65 7.22
N ASP A 38 -23.19 11.06 8.27
CA ASP A 38 -23.94 9.82 8.15
C ASP A 38 -25.28 10.07 7.42
N LEU A 39 -25.68 9.13 6.58
CA LEU A 39 -27.01 9.15 5.98
C LEU A 39 -28.03 8.61 6.98
N ALA A 40 -29.08 9.40 7.22
CA ALA A 40 -30.11 9.11 8.20
C ALA A 40 -30.90 7.81 7.93
N VAL A 41 -30.83 7.30 6.70
CA VAL A 41 -31.54 6.09 6.26
C VAL A 41 -30.52 5.18 5.59
N ASP A 42 -30.39 3.94 6.10
CA ASP A 42 -29.62 2.83 5.53
C ASP A 42 -28.09 2.76 5.74
N GLY A 43 -27.48 3.61 6.58
CA GLY A 43 -26.10 3.36 7.05
C GLY A 43 -25.00 3.65 6.02
N GLY A 44 -25.25 4.58 5.11
CA GLY A 44 -24.24 5.11 4.18
C GLY A 44 -23.53 6.37 4.69
N LEU A 45 -22.55 6.84 3.92
CA LEU A 45 -21.79 8.06 4.20
C LEU A 45 -21.99 9.10 3.10
N ARG A 46 -22.38 10.32 3.46
CA ARG A 46 -22.38 11.47 2.57
C ARG A 46 -21.04 12.20 2.67
N ILE A 47 -20.51 12.64 1.53
CA ILE A 47 -19.27 13.39 1.37
C ILE A 47 -19.58 14.67 0.60
N TRP A 48 -19.11 15.82 1.08
CA TRP A 48 -19.21 17.08 0.34
C TRP A 48 -17.98 17.93 0.55
N LEU A 49 -17.77 18.88 -0.35
CA LEU A 49 -16.62 19.79 -0.30
C LEU A 49 -17.06 21.12 0.31
N ASP A 50 -16.27 21.64 1.24
CA ASP A 50 -16.47 23.00 1.74
C ASP A 50 -15.93 24.02 0.73
N THR A 51 -16.76 24.37 -0.25
CA THR A 51 -16.40 25.29 -1.35
C THR A 51 -16.34 26.74 -0.90
N THR A 52 -16.81 27.07 0.31
CA THR A 52 -16.83 28.45 0.82
C THR A 52 -15.45 28.99 1.16
N ALA A 53 -14.47 28.10 1.37
CA ALA A 53 -13.12 28.45 1.83
C ALA A 53 -12.05 28.47 0.71
N THR A 54 -12.36 28.08 -0.52
CA THR A 54 -11.32 27.78 -1.53
C THR A 54 -11.72 28.12 -2.96
N GLY A 55 -10.78 28.75 -3.69
CA GLY A 55 -10.88 29.02 -5.14
C GLY A 55 -10.75 27.79 -6.03
N VAL A 56 -11.52 26.73 -5.77
CA VAL A 56 -11.53 25.51 -6.60
C VAL A 56 -12.19 25.81 -7.93
N SER A 57 -11.48 25.60 -9.04
CA SER A 57 -12.01 25.86 -10.38
C SER A 57 -13.18 24.94 -10.79
N SER A 58 -13.39 23.79 -10.13
CA SER A 58 -14.56 22.93 -10.34
C SER A 58 -14.80 21.91 -9.20
N PRO A 59 -15.79 22.15 -8.31
CA PRO A 59 -16.22 21.16 -7.30
C PRO A 59 -16.67 19.83 -7.90
N TRP A 60 -17.27 19.87 -9.10
CA TRP A 60 -17.69 18.69 -9.85
C TRP A 60 -16.50 17.78 -10.21
N ALA A 61 -15.41 18.34 -10.73
CA ALA A 61 -14.23 17.56 -11.09
C ALA A 61 -13.58 16.91 -9.86
N ALA A 62 -13.58 17.62 -8.73
CA ALA A 62 -13.07 17.11 -7.46
C ALA A 62 -13.93 15.93 -6.94
N LEU A 63 -15.25 16.06 -6.95
CA LEU A 63 -16.17 14.98 -6.54
C LEU A 63 -16.07 13.75 -7.45
N HIS A 64 -15.92 13.92 -8.76
CA HIS A 64 -15.68 12.81 -9.70
C HIS A 64 -14.35 12.09 -9.42
N ARG A 65 -13.30 12.84 -9.10
CA ARG A 65 -12.01 12.24 -8.74
C ARG A 65 -12.14 11.41 -7.46
N ILE A 66 -12.81 11.95 -6.43
CA ILE A 66 -13.11 11.21 -5.19
C ILE A 66 -13.92 9.96 -5.50
N GLN A 67 -15.00 10.08 -6.28
CA GLN A 67 -15.85 8.96 -6.67
C GLN A 67 -15.02 7.83 -7.27
N HIS A 68 -14.16 8.15 -8.24
CA HIS A 68 -13.29 7.19 -8.89
C HIS A 68 -12.34 6.50 -7.88
N GLN A 69 -11.78 7.25 -6.92
CA GLN A 69 -10.92 6.63 -5.91
C GLN A 69 -11.68 5.63 -5.02
N LEU A 70 -12.88 5.99 -4.56
CA LEU A 70 -13.71 5.12 -3.74
C LEU A 70 -14.14 3.87 -4.51
N GLN A 71 -14.46 4.02 -5.80
CA GLN A 71 -14.78 2.90 -6.67
C GLN A 71 -13.60 1.94 -6.85
N LEU A 72 -12.37 2.45 -6.93
CA LEU A 72 -11.16 1.63 -6.96
C LEU A 72 -10.94 0.84 -5.65
N LEU A 73 -11.51 1.28 -4.53
CA LEU A 73 -11.51 0.53 -3.27
C LEU A 73 -12.58 -0.56 -3.20
N GLY A 74 -13.49 -0.62 -4.17
CA GLY A 74 -14.63 -1.54 -4.13
C GLY A 74 -15.91 -0.94 -3.56
N LEU A 75 -15.90 0.36 -3.21
CA LEU A 75 -17.06 1.05 -2.66
C LEU A 75 -17.95 1.59 -3.79
N HIS A 76 -19.25 1.34 -3.67
CA HIS A 76 -20.25 1.99 -4.52
C HIS A 76 -20.48 3.41 -4.02
N ALA A 77 -20.25 4.36 -4.91
CA ALA A 77 -20.44 5.77 -4.65
C ALA A 77 -21.14 6.45 -5.83
N GLU A 78 -22.12 7.29 -5.53
CA GLU A 78 -22.94 8.02 -6.49
C GLU A 78 -22.89 9.52 -6.20
N LEU A 79 -22.91 10.32 -7.26
CA LEU A 79 -23.08 11.76 -7.13
C LEU A 79 -24.54 12.08 -6.82
N GLU A 80 -24.75 13.04 -5.91
CA GLU A 80 -26.09 13.58 -5.68
C GLU A 80 -26.59 14.32 -6.94
N ARG A 81 -27.91 14.38 -7.12
CA ARG A 81 -28.53 14.94 -8.33
C ARG A 81 -28.18 16.42 -8.55
N ASP A 82 -27.93 17.15 -7.48
CA ASP A 82 -27.54 18.55 -7.46
C ASP A 82 -26.02 18.76 -7.55
N ALA A 83 -25.25 17.67 -7.65
CA ALA A 83 -23.80 17.64 -7.64
C ALA A 83 -23.16 18.36 -6.44
N GLN A 84 -23.88 18.49 -5.32
CA GLN A 84 -23.37 19.12 -4.10
C GLN A 84 -22.58 18.16 -3.22
N GLY A 85 -22.70 16.85 -3.48
CA GLY A 85 -22.01 15.84 -2.72
C GLY A 85 -22.02 14.48 -3.39
N LEU A 86 -21.47 13.52 -2.67
CA LEU A 86 -21.33 12.14 -3.05
C LEU A 86 -21.82 11.24 -1.92
N VAL A 87 -22.56 10.21 -2.28
CA VAL A 87 -23.18 9.25 -1.38
C VAL A 87 -22.45 7.93 -1.54
N VAL A 88 -21.83 7.44 -0.46
CA VAL A 88 -21.20 6.12 -0.38
C VAL A 88 -22.23 5.15 0.16
N LEU A 89 -22.65 4.23 -0.69
CA LEU A 89 -23.78 3.33 -0.45
C LEU A 89 -23.37 1.95 0.06
N GLY A 90 -22.08 1.62 0.00
CA GLY A 90 -21.58 0.35 0.53
C GLY A 90 -20.66 -0.39 -0.43
N TRP A 91 -20.59 -1.71 -0.26
CA TRP A 91 -19.77 -2.58 -1.11
C TRP A 91 -20.46 -2.90 -2.44
N SER A 92 -19.65 -3.08 -3.48
CA SER A 92 -20.10 -3.59 -4.78
C SER A 92 -19.27 -4.79 -5.21
N SER A 93 -19.90 -5.95 -5.44
CA SER A 93 -19.23 -7.13 -6.00
C SER A 93 -18.48 -6.84 -7.29
N ARG A 94 -19.05 -6.00 -8.17
CA ARG A 94 -18.43 -5.60 -9.44
C ARG A 94 -17.12 -4.86 -9.19
N LEU A 95 -17.13 -3.88 -8.28
CA LEU A 95 -15.96 -3.06 -7.98
C LEU A 95 -14.91 -3.82 -7.16
N LEU A 96 -15.33 -4.70 -6.24
CA LEU A 96 -14.42 -5.59 -5.51
C LEU A 96 -13.73 -6.59 -6.45
N THR A 97 -14.48 -7.19 -7.39
CA THR A 97 -13.92 -8.07 -8.43
C THR A 97 -12.93 -7.31 -9.31
N HIS A 98 -13.27 -6.08 -9.70
CA HIS A 98 -12.37 -5.22 -10.46
C HIS A 98 -11.08 -4.91 -9.68
N ARG A 99 -11.18 -4.52 -8.41
CA ARG A 99 -10.02 -4.28 -7.54
C ARG A 99 -9.13 -5.51 -7.41
N ALA A 100 -9.73 -6.68 -7.17
CA ALA A 100 -8.97 -7.93 -7.09
C ALA A 100 -8.24 -8.24 -8.41
N ARG A 101 -8.85 -7.94 -9.57
CA ARG A 101 -8.20 -8.07 -10.87
C ARG A 101 -7.01 -7.12 -11.00
N LEU A 102 -7.17 -5.84 -10.66
CA LEU A 102 -6.09 -4.86 -10.69
C LEU A 102 -4.89 -5.27 -9.83
N LEU A 103 -5.15 -5.74 -8.60
CA LEU A 103 -4.11 -6.22 -7.70
C LEU A 103 -3.38 -7.44 -8.26
N ARG A 104 -4.10 -8.41 -8.82
CA ARG A 104 -3.49 -9.58 -9.48
C ARG A 104 -2.61 -9.17 -10.66
N MET A 105 -3.10 -8.28 -11.52
CA MET A 105 -2.32 -7.78 -12.66
C MET A 105 -1.06 -7.06 -12.18
N ALA A 106 -1.15 -6.25 -11.12
CA ALA A 106 0.01 -5.60 -10.55
C ALA A 106 1.03 -6.61 -9.98
N LEU A 107 0.57 -7.63 -9.25
CA LEU A 107 1.40 -8.71 -8.69
C LEU A 107 2.05 -9.59 -9.76
N GLN A 108 1.40 -9.78 -10.89
CA GLN A 108 1.94 -10.58 -12.00
C GLN A 108 2.87 -9.78 -12.91
N GLY A 109 2.70 -8.47 -12.99
CA GLY A 109 3.52 -7.57 -13.81
C GLY A 109 4.47 -6.74 -12.97
N ARG A 110 4.11 -5.48 -12.72
CA ARG A 110 5.05 -4.49 -12.17
C ARG A 110 5.63 -4.84 -10.80
N LEU A 111 4.86 -5.48 -9.91
CA LEU A 111 5.30 -5.82 -8.55
C LEU A 111 6.12 -7.12 -8.46
N SER A 112 6.25 -7.85 -9.56
CA SER A 112 7.19 -8.97 -9.69
C SER A 112 8.47 -8.57 -10.43
N ASP A 113 8.52 -7.38 -11.03
CA ASP A 113 9.64 -6.92 -11.84
C ASP A 113 10.71 -6.16 -11.03
N TYR A 114 11.45 -6.93 -10.24
CA TYR A 114 12.59 -6.41 -9.47
C TYR A 114 13.76 -5.98 -10.38
N SER A 115 13.86 -6.55 -11.58
CA SER A 115 14.92 -6.18 -12.54
C SER A 115 14.76 -4.75 -13.02
N ALA A 116 13.53 -4.32 -13.36
CA ALA A 116 13.26 -2.93 -13.70
C ALA A 116 13.55 -1.96 -12.55
N THR A 117 13.30 -2.40 -11.30
CA THR A 117 13.66 -1.61 -10.11
C THR A 117 15.17 -1.43 -10.01
N ALA A 118 15.93 -2.51 -10.16
CA ALA A 118 17.37 -2.46 -10.08
C ALA A 118 18.00 -1.56 -11.15
N GLN A 119 17.54 -1.68 -12.40
CA GLN A 119 17.99 -0.84 -13.51
C GLN A 119 17.69 0.65 -13.25
N THR A 120 16.47 0.94 -12.77
CA THR A 120 16.07 2.32 -12.44
C THR A 120 16.96 2.91 -11.34
N VAL A 121 17.22 2.15 -10.28
CA VAL A 121 18.04 2.58 -9.14
C VAL A 121 19.48 2.84 -9.55
N VAL A 122 20.07 1.94 -10.33
CA VAL A 122 21.45 2.09 -10.83
C VAL A 122 21.57 3.32 -11.74
N ALA A 123 20.63 3.50 -12.67
CA ALA A 123 20.62 4.66 -13.56
C ALA A 123 20.47 5.99 -12.78
N LEU A 124 19.57 6.02 -11.80
CA LEU A 124 19.38 7.19 -10.95
C LEU A 124 20.61 7.48 -10.08
N SER A 125 21.22 6.44 -9.50
CA SER A 125 22.40 6.58 -8.65
C SER A 125 23.60 7.12 -9.44
N ALA A 126 23.84 6.60 -10.65
CA ALA A 126 24.87 7.11 -11.55
C ALA A 126 24.64 8.59 -11.90
N ARG A 127 23.39 8.95 -12.25
CA ARG A 127 23.02 10.34 -12.57
C ARG A 127 23.25 11.29 -11.39
N LEU A 128 22.91 10.87 -10.16
CA LEU A 128 23.09 11.69 -8.96
C LEU A 128 24.57 11.82 -8.56
N TRP A 129 25.38 10.81 -8.83
CA TRP A 129 26.82 10.87 -8.60
C TRP A 129 27.53 11.88 -9.53
N GLU A 130 27.07 11.98 -10.78
CA GLU A 130 27.64 12.89 -11.79
C GLU A 130 27.26 14.36 -11.56
N GLN A 131 26.34 14.66 -10.63
CA GLN A 131 25.94 16.04 -10.34
C GLN A 131 27.04 16.81 -9.59
N PRO A 132 27.15 18.14 -9.80
CA PRO A 132 28.09 18.97 -9.04
C PRO A 132 27.76 18.93 -7.54
N GLY A 133 28.75 18.59 -6.73
CA GLY A 133 28.60 18.38 -5.29
C GLY A 133 28.47 16.89 -4.94
N ARG A 134 29.36 16.40 -4.08
CA ARG A 134 29.35 14.98 -3.69
C ARG A 134 28.10 14.68 -2.88
N SER A 135 27.16 13.94 -3.47
CA SER A 135 26.02 13.37 -2.75
C SER A 135 26.52 12.24 -1.84
N SER A 136 26.08 12.24 -0.57
CA SER A 136 26.32 11.11 0.32
C SER A 136 25.54 9.88 -0.16
N GLY A 137 26.02 8.68 0.21
CA GLY A 137 25.30 7.44 -0.07
C GLY A 137 23.87 7.46 0.46
N GLU A 138 23.65 8.05 1.64
CA GLU A 138 22.32 8.22 2.23
C GLU A 138 21.39 9.09 1.37
N SER A 139 21.91 10.20 0.82
CA SER A 139 21.14 11.09 -0.06
C SER A 139 20.71 10.36 -1.35
N ILE A 140 21.65 9.63 -1.97
CA ILE A 140 21.36 8.83 -3.17
C ILE A 140 20.33 7.73 -2.86
N ALA A 141 20.49 7.05 -1.73
CA ALA A 141 19.57 5.99 -1.30
C ALA A 141 18.17 6.53 -0.98
N ALA A 142 18.06 7.69 -0.35
CA ALA A 142 16.79 8.36 -0.10
C ALA A 142 16.11 8.80 -1.40
N ALA A 143 16.87 9.35 -2.36
CA ALA A 143 16.35 9.71 -3.68
C ALA A 143 15.85 8.49 -4.46
N ALA A 144 16.61 7.39 -4.44
CA ALA A 144 16.20 6.14 -5.08
C ALA A 144 14.95 5.53 -4.44
N PHE A 145 14.90 5.49 -3.10
CA PHE A 145 13.73 5.04 -2.36
C PHE A 145 12.48 5.85 -2.74
N ASN A 146 12.58 7.18 -2.72
CA ASN A 146 11.45 8.05 -3.06
C ASN A 146 11.02 7.90 -4.51
N HIS A 147 11.97 7.82 -5.44
CA HIS A 147 11.67 7.61 -6.85
C HIS A 147 10.94 6.28 -7.10
N ILE A 148 11.39 5.19 -6.47
CA ILE A 148 10.71 3.89 -6.59
C ILE A 148 9.35 3.92 -5.90
N ARG A 149 9.21 4.55 -4.73
CA ARG A 149 7.93 4.73 -4.03
C ARG A 149 6.90 5.42 -4.91
N GLU A 150 7.29 6.53 -5.54
CA GLU A 150 6.45 7.29 -6.48
C GLU A 150 6.11 6.47 -7.72
N ARG A 151 7.11 5.80 -8.31
CA ARG A 151 6.92 4.95 -9.49
C ARG A 151 5.96 3.81 -9.20
N LEU A 152 5.97 3.24 -7.99
CA LEU A 152 5.08 2.15 -7.58
C LEU A 152 3.64 2.62 -7.37
N ARG A 153 3.40 3.84 -6.87
CA ARG A 153 2.06 4.41 -6.53
C ARG A 153 1.24 3.64 -5.47
N TRP A 154 1.35 2.31 -5.43
CA TRP A 154 0.68 1.42 -4.49
C TRP A 154 0.98 1.71 -3.01
N PRO A 155 2.21 2.09 -2.58
CA PRO A 155 2.46 2.33 -1.16
C PRO A 155 1.51 3.36 -0.53
N GLY A 156 1.29 4.50 -1.19
CA GLY A 156 0.35 5.52 -0.71
C GLY A 156 -1.08 5.00 -0.67
N TRP A 157 -1.52 4.34 -1.74
CA TRP A 157 -2.85 3.74 -1.85
C TRP A 157 -3.14 2.66 -0.80
N LEU A 158 -2.14 1.85 -0.46
CA LEU A 158 -2.26 0.80 0.56
C LEU A 158 -2.25 1.40 1.97
N ALA A 159 -1.46 2.46 2.19
CA ALA A 159 -1.48 3.21 3.45
C ALA A 159 -2.85 3.86 3.71
N ASP A 160 -3.56 4.31 2.67
CA ASP A 160 -4.89 4.90 2.82
C ASP A 160 -5.92 3.91 3.38
N VAL A 161 -5.76 2.61 3.10
CA VAL A 161 -6.65 1.54 3.58
C VAL A 161 -6.08 0.75 4.75
N ASP A 162 -4.89 1.11 5.23
CA ASP A 162 -4.25 0.39 6.32
C ASP A 162 -5.07 0.48 7.62
N GLY A 163 -5.10 -0.65 8.33
CA GLY A 163 -5.92 -0.85 9.53
C GLY A 163 -7.44 -0.81 9.31
N TRP A 164 -7.96 -0.58 8.09
CA TRP A 164 -9.40 -0.52 7.86
C TRP A 164 -10.06 -1.90 8.02
N ARG A 165 -10.94 -2.02 9.03
CA ARG A 165 -11.77 -3.20 9.23
C ARG A 165 -12.91 -3.21 8.22
N ARG A 166 -12.80 -4.11 7.23
CA ARG A 166 -13.79 -4.28 6.16
C ARG A 166 -14.66 -5.49 6.45
N HIS A 167 -15.96 -5.25 6.57
CA HIS A 167 -16.96 -6.28 6.84
C HIS A 167 -18.19 -6.07 5.95
N SER A 168 -18.94 -7.14 5.73
CA SER A 168 -20.25 -7.14 5.07
C SER A 168 -21.08 -8.30 5.60
N ASP A 169 -22.38 -8.12 5.76
CA ASP A 169 -23.30 -9.20 6.15
C ASP A 169 -23.67 -10.13 4.97
N LEU A 170 -23.37 -9.71 3.73
CA LEU A 170 -23.53 -10.56 2.54
C LEU A 170 -22.33 -11.48 2.33
N ALA A 171 -22.55 -12.80 2.29
CA ALA A 171 -21.52 -13.82 2.14
C ALA A 171 -20.65 -13.65 0.88
N GLU A 172 -21.24 -13.23 -0.24
CA GLU A 172 -20.50 -12.94 -1.48
C GLU A 172 -19.47 -11.83 -1.26
N HIS A 173 -19.88 -10.72 -0.63
CA HIS A 173 -18.98 -9.63 -0.30
C HIS A 173 -17.92 -10.04 0.72
N GLN A 174 -18.24 -10.87 1.73
CA GLN A 174 -17.24 -11.39 2.68
C GLN A 174 -16.11 -12.13 1.97
N THR A 175 -16.46 -12.99 1.02
CA THR A 175 -15.49 -13.75 0.22
C THR A 175 -14.62 -12.82 -0.63
N LEU A 176 -15.23 -11.86 -1.33
CA LEU A 176 -14.51 -10.89 -2.16
C LEU A 176 -13.61 -9.97 -1.33
N LEU A 177 -14.07 -9.53 -0.15
CA LEU A 177 -13.29 -8.71 0.77
C LEU A 177 -12.08 -9.47 1.31
N ALA A 178 -12.25 -10.71 1.75
CA ALA A 178 -11.15 -11.56 2.19
C ALA A 178 -10.10 -11.75 1.08
N GLN A 179 -10.55 -11.97 -0.15
CA GLN A 179 -9.67 -12.07 -1.32
C GLN A 179 -8.91 -10.76 -1.59
N VAL A 180 -9.59 -9.61 -1.54
CA VAL A 180 -8.97 -8.30 -1.73
C VAL A 180 -7.94 -8.02 -0.64
N ILE A 181 -8.27 -8.25 0.63
CA ILE A 181 -7.36 -8.08 1.78
C ILE A 181 -6.09 -8.92 1.58
N GLY A 182 -6.23 -10.20 1.20
CA GLY A 182 -5.07 -11.07 0.95
C GLY A 182 -4.20 -10.59 -0.22
N LEU A 183 -4.81 -10.06 -1.28
CA LEU A 183 -4.08 -9.50 -2.42
C LEU A 183 -3.38 -8.18 -2.07
N GLU A 184 -3.99 -7.33 -1.26
CA GLU A 184 -3.39 -6.09 -0.77
C GLU A 184 -2.19 -6.36 0.13
N ALA A 185 -2.28 -7.33 1.04
CA ALA A 185 -1.17 -7.73 1.90
C ALA A 185 0.04 -8.19 1.05
N ARG A 186 -0.21 -9.01 0.02
CA ARG A 186 0.83 -9.43 -0.93
C ARG A 186 1.41 -8.25 -1.72
N ALA A 187 0.56 -7.30 -2.14
CA ALA A 187 1.01 -6.11 -2.85
C ALA A 187 1.86 -5.21 -1.94
N ALA A 188 1.48 -5.05 -0.68
CA ALA A 188 2.23 -4.30 0.33
C ALA A 188 3.62 -4.93 0.54
N GLN A 189 3.67 -6.25 0.73
CA GLN A 189 4.92 -6.98 0.87
C GLN A 189 5.82 -6.84 -0.36
N ALA A 190 5.26 -6.92 -1.57
CA ALA A 190 6.03 -6.72 -2.80
C ALA A 190 6.56 -5.28 -2.90
N CYS A 191 5.74 -4.28 -2.58
CA CYS A 191 6.16 -2.89 -2.53
C CYS A 191 7.31 -2.67 -1.54
N GLU A 192 7.21 -3.23 -0.33
CA GLU A 192 8.29 -3.19 0.65
C GLU A 192 9.58 -3.81 0.08
N GLY A 193 9.46 -4.96 -0.59
CA GLY A 193 10.58 -5.59 -1.29
C GLY A 193 11.28 -4.67 -2.28
N HIS A 194 10.52 -3.98 -3.13
CA HIS A 194 11.09 -3.02 -4.08
C HIS A 194 11.78 -1.85 -3.37
N LEU A 195 11.20 -1.34 -2.28
CA LEU A 195 11.74 -0.20 -1.54
C LEU A 195 13.04 -0.55 -0.78
N VAL A 196 13.08 -1.73 -0.15
CA VAL A 196 14.31 -2.27 0.47
C VAL A 196 15.39 -2.48 -0.60
N SER A 197 15.02 -3.10 -1.72
CA SER A 197 15.96 -3.32 -2.84
C SER A 197 16.52 -2.01 -3.37
N ALA A 198 15.68 -0.97 -3.51
CA ALA A 198 16.10 0.34 -3.98
C ALA A 198 17.16 0.96 -3.06
N ARG A 199 16.96 0.89 -1.74
CA ARG A 199 17.92 1.41 -0.78
C ARG A 199 19.25 0.65 -0.81
N LEU A 200 19.19 -0.68 -0.81
CA LEU A 200 20.39 -1.53 -0.83
C LEU A 200 21.21 -1.36 -2.10
N LEU A 201 20.56 -1.34 -3.27
CA LEU A 201 21.22 -1.17 -4.55
C LEU A 201 21.84 0.22 -4.69
N ALA A 202 21.16 1.27 -4.23
CA ALA A 202 21.70 2.63 -4.23
C ALA A 202 22.95 2.77 -3.35
N MET A 203 22.92 2.21 -2.13
CA MET A 203 24.08 2.19 -1.24
C MET A 203 25.24 1.38 -1.84
N SER A 204 24.95 0.21 -2.40
CA SER A 204 25.95 -0.64 -3.05
C SER A 204 26.59 0.07 -4.24
N MET A 205 25.78 0.77 -5.04
CA MET A 205 26.24 1.57 -6.17
C MET A 205 27.15 2.70 -5.69
N TRP A 206 26.74 3.45 -4.66
CA TRP A 206 27.55 4.52 -4.10
C TRP A 206 28.91 4.03 -3.60
N HIS A 207 28.94 2.96 -2.80
CA HIS A 207 30.20 2.38 -2.31
C HIS A 207 31.11 1.92 -3.45
N GLU A 208 30.55 1.27 -4.48
CA GLU A 208 31.34 0.79 -5.62
C GLU A 208 31.89 1.93 -6.47
N ILE A 209 31.12 3.02 -6.65
CA ILE A 209 31.61 4.20 -7.35
C ILE A 209 32.68 4.90 -6.51
N ASP A 210 32.45 5.12 -5.22
CA ASP A 210 33.41 5.80 -4.34
C ASP A 210 34.75 5.05 -4.27
N ARG A 211 34.70 3.71 -4.23
CA ARG A 211 35.87 2.84 -4.23
C ARG A 211 36.65 2.84 -5.54
N THR A 212 35.97 2.93 -6.69
CA THR A 212 36.60 2.65 -8.01
C THR A 212 36.67 3.84 -8.95
N GLY A 213 35.88 4.89 -8.71
CA GLY A 213 35.67 6.00 -9.64
C GLY A 213 34.94 5.62 -10.94
N ASP A 214 34.58 4.35 -11.15
CA ASP A 214 33.99 3.84 -12.38
C ASP A 214 32.49 3.51 -12.21
N CYS A 215 31.65 4.45 -12.64
CA CYS A 215 30.19 4.28 -12.61
C CYS A 215 29.70 3.08 -13.43
N ARG A 216 30.27 2.82 -14.61
CA ARG A 216 29.78 1.75 -15.48
C ARG A 216 30.17 0.38 -14.93
N GLY A 217 31.39 0.23 -14.45
CA GLY A 217 31.85 -0.98 -13.78
C GLY A 217 31.09 -1.25 -12.48
N ALA A 218 30.84 -0.22 -11.67
CA ALA A 218 30.02 -0.33 -10.47
C ALA A 218 28.61 -0.85 -10.80
N ALA A 219 27.94 -0.27 -11.80
CA ALA A 219 26.62 -0.72 -12.26
C ALA A 219 26.62 -2.21 -12.63
N HIS A 220 27.59 -2.65 -13.43
CA HIS A 220 27.68 -4.03 -13.87
C HIS A 220 27.89 -5.00 -12.68
N ARG A 221 28.79 -4.66 -11.75
CA ARG A 221 29.07 -5.48 -10.57
C ARG A 221 27.86 -5.58 -9.64
N VAL A 222 27.22 -4.45 -9.34
CA VAL A 222 26.02 -4.40 -8.48
C VAL A 222 24.89 -5.23 -9.10
N LEU A 223 24.60 -5.06 -10.40
CA LEU A 223 23.53 -5.83 -11.06
C LEU A 223 23.85 -7.33 -11.16
N THR A 224 25.11 -7.68 -11.40
CA THR A 224 25.55 -9.08 -11.46
C THR A 224 25.44 -9.75 -10.10
N ALA A 225 25.90 -9.07 -9.04
CA ALA A 225 25.75 -9.54 -7.67
C ALA A 225 24.27 -9.62 -7.25
N ALA A 226 23.42 -8.74 -7.78
CA ALA A 226 22.01 -8.71 -7.47
C ALA A 226 21.16 -9.77 -8.20
N ALA A 227 21.61 -10.23 -9.37
CA ALA A 227 20.83 -11.07 -10.27
C ALA A 227 20.20 -12.32 -9.62
N PRO A 228 20.89 -13.08 -8.73
CA PRO A 228 20.30 -14.29 -8.12
C PRO A 228 19.05 -13.99 -7.30
N TRP A 229 19.06 -12.94 -6.47
CA TRP A 229 17.92 -12.63 -5.60
C TRP A 229 16.82 -11.84 -6.32
N LEU A 230 17.18 -11.02 -7.32
CA LEU A 230 16.19 -10.39 -8.21
C LEU A 230 15.34 -11.44 -8.94
N ARG A 231 15.96 -12.54 -9.41
CA ARG A 231 15.25 -13.66 -10.07
C ARG A 231 14.41 -14.48 -9.11
N ALA A 232 14.85 -14.64 -7.87
CA ALA A 232 14.11 -15.37 -6.86
C ALA A 232 12.83 -14.64 -6.41
N GLY A 233 12.72 -13.32 -6.67
CA GLY A 233 11.62 -12.49 -6.17
C GLY A 233 11.51 -12.53 -4.64
N ARG A 234 12.57 -12.95 -3.95
CA ARG A 234 12.63 -13.09 -2.50
C ARG A 234 13.29 -11.86 -1.94
N LEU A 235 12.58 -11.20 -1.03
CA LEU A 235 13.14 -10.25 -0.10
C LEU A 235 14.38 -10.86 0.58
N LEU A 236 15.49 -10.12 0.54
CA LEU A 236 16.50 -10.20 1.59
C LEU A 236 15.76 -9.84 2.88
N THR A 237 15.54 -10.81 3.76
CA THR A 237 15.06 -10.53 5.12
C THR A 237 16.20 -9.82 5.83
N TYR A 238 16.07 -8.51 6.00
CA TYR A 238 16.99 -7.71 6.79
C TYR A 238 16.75 -8.08 8.26
N ALA A 239 17.44 -9.11 8.75
CA ALA A 239 17.64 -9.23 10.19
C ALA A 239 18.39 -7.96 10.61
N ALA A 240 17.79 -7.17 11.48
CA ALA A 240 18.41 -5.98 12.04
C ALA A 240 19.73 -6.36 12.72
N ALA A 241 20.84 -6.27 11.99
CA ALA A 241 22.17 -6.20 12.55
C ALA A 241 22.40 -4.74 12.94
N ASP A 242 21.79 -4.39 14.07
CA ASP A 242 22.22 -3.27 14.89
C ASP A 242 23.60 -3.65 15.48
N GLN A 243 24.68 -3.42 14.73
CA GLN A 243 26.03 -3.19 15.25
C GLN A 243 27.08 -2.92 14.14
N ALA A 244 27.73 -1.76 14.28
CA ALA A 244 29.08 -1.41 13.84
C ALA A 244 29.43 -1.50 12.34
N GLY A 245 29.40 -0.34 11.68
CA GLY A 245 30.53 0.17 10.87
C GLY A 245 30.88 -0.46 9.52
N ASP A 246 30.40 -1.65 9.18
CA ASP A 246 30.71 -2.31 7.90
C ASP A 246 29.61 -2.11 6.84
N PRO A 247 29.97 -1.98 5.55
CA PRO A 247 28.99 -1.88 4.48
C PRO A 247 28.16 -3.17 4.39
N PRO A 248 26.88 -3.10 3.99
CA PRO A 248 26.06 -4.28 3.82
C PRO A 248 26.64 -5.13 2.69
N ALA A 249 27.38 -6.18 3.05
CA ALA A 249 27.75 -7.21 2.11
C ALA A 249 26.46 -7.84 1.59
N LEU A 250 26.23 -7.79 0.27
CA LEU A 250 25.18 -8.53 -0.41
C LEU A 250 25.51 -10.03 -0.33
N VAL A 251 25.37 -10.61 0.86
CA VAL A 251 25.54 -12.04 1.08
C VAL A 251 24.25 -12.70 0.62
N ALA A 252 24.33 -13.42 -0.49
CA ALA A 252 23.29 -14.34 -0.90
C ALA A 252 23.14 -15.41 0.20
N GLY A 253 22.06 -15.32 0.99
CA GLY A 253 21.67 -16.43 1.84
C GLY A 253 21.44 -17.65 0.96
N GLY A 254 22.24 -18.70 1.15
CA GLY A 254 21.98 -20.03 0.62
C GLY A 254 20.60 -20.55 1.07
N PRO A 255 20.16 -21.74 0.61
CA PRO A 255 18.78 -22.19 0.80
C PRO A 255 18.48 -22.38 2.28
N ALA A 256 17.93 -21.36 2.93
CA ALA A 256 17.29 -21.49 4.22
C ALA A 256 15.98 -22.26 3.98
N ALA A 257 15.95 -23.48 4.51
CA ALA A 257 14.76 -24.30 4.63
C ALA A 257 13.56 -23.49 5.14
N GLY A 258 12.37 -23.88 4.68
CA GLY A 258 11.12 -23.12 4.80
C GLY A 258 10.80 -22.61 6.20
N LEU A 259 10.53 -21.31 6.31
CA LEU A 259 9.97 -20.68 7.50
C LEU A 259 8.44 -20.88 7.64
N THR A 260 7.77 -21.52 6.67
CA THR A 260 6.37 -21.96 6.82
C THR A 260 6.20 -23.22 7.68
N GLU A 261 7.28 -23.93 8.03
CA GLU A 261 7.21 -25.07 8.98
C GLU A 261 7.43 -24.67 10.45
N ARG A 262 7.77 -23.40 10.74
CA ARG A 262 8.10 -22.95 12.11
C ARG A 262 7.15 -21.91 12.72
N LEU A 263 6.00 -21.64 12.10
CA LEU A 263 4.95 -20.79 12.68
C LEU A 263 3.60 -21.49 12.88
N ILE A 264 3.57 -22.82 12.91
CA ILE A 264 2.48 -23.56 13.55
C ILE A 264 2.92 -23.86 14.98
N ALA A 265 2.69 -22.91 15.89
CA ALA A 265 2.47 -23.09 17.33
C ALA A 265 2.83 -21.82 18.13
N VAL A 266 2.10 -20.71 17.96
CA VAL A 266 1.94 -19.74 19.06
C VAL A 266 0.54 -19.11 18.99
N SER A 267 -0.33 -19.62 19.88
CA SER A 267 -1.49 -18.97 20.50
C SER A 267 -2.65 -18.48 19.59
N VAL A 268 -3.62 -19.38 19.42
CA VAL A 268 -5.04 -19.01 19.53
C VAL A 268 -5.32 -18.76 21.01
N ILE A 269 -5.53 -17.51 21.42
CA ILE A 269 -6.21 -17.21 22.68
C ILE A 269 -7.64 -16.79 22.33
N ASN A 270 -8.54 -17.75 22.56
CA ASN A 270 -9.97 -17.64 22.45
C ASN A 270 -10.50 -16.94 23.72
N HIS A 271 -10.75 -15.63 23.67
CA HIS A 271 -11.51 -14.95 24.73
C HIS A 271 -13.01 -15.05 24.43
N GLY A 272 -13.56 -16.25 24.63
CA GLY A 272 -14.99 -16.50 24.73
C GLY A 272 -15.30 -17.09 26.10
N ARG A 273 -15.55 -16.26 27.10
CA ARG A 273 -16.12 -16.68 28.39
C ARG A 273 -17.43 -15.92 28.59
N TRP A 274 -18.53 -16.57 28.24
CA TRP A 274 -19.86 -16.25 28.75
C TRP A 274 -20.05 -17.04 30.05
N PRO A 275 -20.55 -16.45 31.14
CA PRO A 275 -21.10 -17.22 32.25
C PRO A 275 -22.53 -17.63 31.92
N GLU A 276 -22.71 -18.91 31.60
CA GLU A 276 -23.99 -19.60 31.75
C GLU A 276 -24.38 -19.56 33.23
N THR A 277 -25.49 -18.90 33.52
CA THR A 277 -26.26 -19.14 34.74
C THR A 277 -27.61 -19.70 34.31
N SER A 278 -27.89 -20.94 34.71
CA SER A 278 -29.24 -21.49 34.75
C SER A 278 -29.34 -22.50 35.89
N PRO A 279 -30.53 -22.61 36.50
CA PRO A 279 -30.68 -23.02 37.89
C PRO A 279 -30.77 -24.54 38.02
N ARG A 280 -30.35 -25.06 39.18
CA ARG A 280 -30.71 -26.41 39.63
C ARG A 280 -31.67 -26.32 40.79
N TRP A 281 -32.78 -27.03 40.64
CA TRP A 281 -33.75 -27.33 41.68
C TRP A 281 -33.17 -28.36 42.65
N SER A 282 -33.42 -28.11 43.93
CA SER A 282 -33.70 -29.10 44.98
C SER A 282 -34.37 -28.37 46.13
#